data_AF-A0AAU7ZA02-F1
#
_entry.id   AF-A0AAU7ZA02-F1
#
_cell.length_a   1.000
_cell.length_b   1.000
_cell.length_c   1.000
_cell.angle_alpha   90.00
_cell.angle_beta   90.00
_cell.angle_gamma   90.00
#
_symmetry.space_group_name_H-M   'P 1'
#
loop_
_entity.id
_entity.type
_entity.pdbx_description
1 polymer ?
#
loop_
_entity_poly.entity_id
_entity_poly.type
_entity_poly.pdbx_seq_one_letter_code
_entity_poly.pdbx_strand_id
1 'polypeptide(L)'
;MFSISRNHTTGIATLCLFGLVLGAAGHVLAQFSAAPTVNKHLYSETANASADIAAAMVAARREHKRIILDFGANWCGDCQVLDFYYRQSPNAEILAKHFLVVHIDTGHVDHNVDVARKYHVPIAHGIPSLAVIDAHGNLLYAEHEKEFEHTSVEAVTAFLNRWKA
;
A
#
# COMPACT_ATOMS: atom_id res chain seq x y z
N MET A 1 3.62 -1.88 -64.58
CA MET A 1 2.73 -2.16 -63.44
C MET A 1 2.43 -0.84 -62.76
N PHE A 2 1.31 -0.19 -63.13
CA PHE A 2 0.90 1.12 -62.66
C PHE A 2 -0.42 0.98 -61.88
N SER A 3 -0.37 1.36 -60.61
CA SER A 3 -1.30 2.21 -59.85
C SER A 3 -2.76 2.42 -60.31
N ILE A 4 -3.64 2.26 -59.30
CA ILE A 4 -4.62 3.26 -58.79
C ILE A 4 -5.95 3.47 -59.56
N SER A 5 -7.01 2.92 -58.96
CA SER A 5 -8.15 3.62 -58.32
C SER A 5 -9.27 4.31 -59.12
N ARG A 6 -10.48 4.10 -58.56
CA ARG A 6 -11.79 4.81 -58.67
C ARG A 6 -12.52 4.52 -60.01
N ASN A 7 -13.86 4.49 -60.09
CA ASN A 7 -14.83 5.51 -59.66
C ASN A 7 -16.30 4.99 -59.74
N HIS A 8 -17.14 5.45 -58.78
CA HIS A 8 -18.56 5.88 -58.89
C HIS A 8 -19.67 4.84 -59.25
N THR A 9 -20.94 4.88 -58.77
CA THR A 9 -21.78 5.97 -58.21
C THR A 9 -23.05 5.40 -57.55
N THR A 10 -23.37 5.90 -56.34
CA THR A 10 -24.66 6.40 -55.79
C THR A 10 -25.99 5.61 -55.89
N GLY A 11 -26.62 5.42 -54.73
CA GLY A 11 -28.07 5.49 -54.52
C GLY A 11 -28.37 6.32 -53.27
N ILE A 12 -29.17 7.36 -53.42
CA ILE A 12 -29.55 8.37 -52.41
C ILE A 12 -30.97 8.05 -51.92
N ALA A 13 -31.21 8.11 -50.60
CA ALA A 13 -32.51 8.25 -49.93
C ALA A 13 -32.26 7.97 -48.42
N THR A 14 -32.73 8.68 -47.41
CA THR A 14 -33.73 9.73 -47.28
C THR A 14 -33.47 10.47 -45.97
N LEU A 15 -33.79 11.75 -46.02
CA LEU A 15 -33.80 12.80 -45.01
C LEU A 15 -34.57 12.42 -43.72
N CYS A 16 -33.97 12.64 -42.55
CA CYS A 16 -34.70 12.97 -41.31
C CYS A 16 -33.97 14.14 -40.62
N LEU A 17 -34.59 15.32 -40.70
CA LEU A 17 -34.31 16.49 -39.87
C LEU A 17 -35.04 16.35 -38.51
N PHE A 18 -34.71 17.26 -37.59
CA PHE A 18 -35.20 17.46 -36.20
C PHE A 18 -34.32 16.73 -35.14
N GLY A 19 -33.62 17.41 -34.22
CA GLY A 19 -33.68 18.81 -33.83
C GLY A 19 -32.47 19.23 -32.99
N LEU A 20 -32.32 20.54 -32.92
CA LEU A 20 -31.29 21.32 -32.22
C LEU A 20 -31.67 21.48 -30.72
N VAL A 21 -30.65 21.70 -29.88
CA VAL A 21 -30.66 22.52 -28.63
C VAL A 21 -30.49 21.81 -27.28
N LEU A 22 -29.29 22.06 -26.71
CA LEU A 22 -28.89 22.32 -25.31
C LEU A 22 -29.08 21.22 -24.24
N GLY A 23 -27.94 20.80 -23.72
CA GLY A 23 -27.84 20.16 -22.40
C GLY A 23 -26.41 19.73 -22.08
N ALA A 24 -25.47 20.67 -21.92
CA ALA A 24 -24.20 20.39 -21.26
C ALA A 24 -24.48 20.19 -19.76
N ALA A 25 -25.09 19.06 -19.40
CA ALA A 25 -25.16 18.61 -18.03
C ALA A 25 -23.74 18.18 -17.64
N GLY A 26 -23.03 19.08 -16.97
CA GLY A 26 -21.78 18.76 -16.30
C GLY A 26 -22.05 17.61 -15.34
N HIS A 27 -21.58 16.42 -15.69
CA HIS A 27 -21.56 15.29 -14.80
C HIS A 27 -20.43 15.57 -13.80
N VAL A 28 -20.77 16.23 -12.70
CA VAL A 28 -19.91 16.25 -11.52
C VAL A 28 -19.84 14.80 -11.05
N LEU A 29 -18.79 14.09 -11.44
CA LEU A 29 -18.46 12.79 -10.85
C LEU A 29 -18.10 13.06 -9.40
N ALA A 30 -19.08 12.95 -8.52
CA ALA A 30 -18.85 12.89 -7.09
C ALA A 30 -17.93 11.70 -6.84
N GLN A 31 -16.65 11.98 -6.58
CA GLN A 31 -15.70 10.99 -6.14
C GLN A 31 -16.12 10.58 -4.72
N PHE A 32 -16.81 9.46 -4.61
CA PHE A 32 -17.00 8.80 -3.33
C PHE A 32 -15.63 8.29 -2.88
N SER A 33 -14.94 9.07 -2.05
CA SER A 33 -13.81 8.57 -1.28
C SER A 33 -14.35 7.56 -0.28
N ALA A 34 -14.14 6.27 -0.56
CA ALA A 34 -14.46 5.21 0.38
C ALA A 34 -13.70 5.45 1.69
N ALA A 35 -14.43 5.46 2.81
CA ALA A 35 -13.80 5.55 4.13
C ALA A 35 -12.87 4.34 4.34
N PRO A 36 -11.76 4.50 5.08
CA PRO A 36 -10.88 3.39 5.40
C PRO A 36 -11.64 2.24 6.05
N THR A 37 -11.55 1.05 5.46
CA THR A 37 -12.04 -0.18 6.09
C THR A 37 -11.07 -0.57 7.20
N VAL A 38 -11.54 -0.50 8.45
CA VAL A 38 -10.78 -0.98 9.61
C VAL A 38 -10.74 -2.51 9.59
N ASN A 39 -9.54 -3.08 9.52
CA ASN A 39 -9.36 -4.51 9.70
C ASN A 39 -9.17 -4.78 11.20
N LYS A 40 -10.22 -5.33 11.82
CA LYS A 40 -10.22 -5.63 13.27
C LYS A 40 -9.15 -6.64 13.70
N HIS A 41 -8.54 -7.38 12.76
CA HIS A 41 -7.56 -8.41 13.02
C HIS A 41 -6.32 -8.23 12.12
N LEU A 42 -5.82 -7.01 12.02
CA LEU A 42 -4.60 -6.69 11.28
C LEU A 42 -3.36 -7.30 11.96
N TYR A 43 -3.28 -7.19 13.29
CA TYR A 43 -2.22 -7.74 14.10
C TYR A 43 -2.72 -8.99 14.83
N SER A 44 -2.02 -10.11 14.71
CA SER A 44 -2.38 -11.33 15.44
C SER A 44 -1.76 -11.32 16.83
N GLU A 45 -2.61 -11.22 17.87
CA GLU A 45 -2.20 -11.21 19.28
C GLU A 45 -1.59 -12.55 19.75
N THR A 46 -1.79 -13.63 18.99
CA THR A 46 -1.29 -14.98 19.31
C THR A 46 -0.15 -15.44 18.40
N ALA A 47 0.25 -14.61 17.42
CA ALA A 47 1.32 -14.94 16.52
C ALA A 47 2.68 -14.96 17.22
N ASN A 48 3.58 -15.83 16.73
CA ASN A 48 4.97 -15.82 17.16
C ASN A 48 5.77 -14.93 16.20
N ALA A 49 5.94 -13.66 16.58
CA ALA A 49 6.63 -12.67 15.75
C ALA A 49 8.02 -13.12 15.30
N SER A 50 8.79 -13.79 16.17
CA SER A 50 10.12 -14.30 15.79
C SER A 50 10.06 -15.39 14.72
N ALA A 51 9.07 -16.29 14.81
CA ALA A 51 8.86 -17.32 13.80
C ALA A 51 8.38 -16.73 12.47
N ASP A 52 7.48 -15.75 12.51
CA ASP A 52 6.95 -15.09 11.32
C ASP A 52 8.03 -14.27 10.60
N ILE A 53 8.88 -13.57 11.35
CA ILE A 53 10.06 -12.88 10.78
C ILE A 53 11.02 -13.90 10.15
N ALA A 54 11.26 -15.04 10.80
CA ALA A 54 12.11 -16.09 10.23
C ALA A 54 11.53 -16.66 8.92
N ALA A 55 10.22 -16.89 8.88
CA ALA A 55 9.52 -17.33 7.67
C ALA A 55 9.59 -16.27 6.56
N ALA A 56 9.40 -14.99 6.90
CA ALA A 56 9.52 -13.87 5.99
C ALA A 56 10.94 -13.76 5.40
N MET A 57 12.00 -13.95 6.20
CA MET A 57 13.37 -14.00 5.70
C MET A 57 13.59 -15.13 4.69
N VAL A 58 13.00 -16.31 4.93
CA VAL A 58 13.06 -17.43 3.98
C VAL A 58 12.36 -17.09 2.66
N ALA A 59 11.17 -16.48 2.71
CA ALA A 59 10.44 -16.05 1.51
C ALA A 59 11.15 -14.90 0.77
N ALA A 60 11.62 -13.89 1.49
CA ALA A 60 12.35 -12.74 0.97
C ALA A 60 13.59 -13.13 0.17
N ARG A 61 14.32 -14.18 0.59
CA ARG A 61 15.47 -14.70 -0.18
C ARG A 61 15.07 -15.29 -1.52
N ARG A 62 13.91 -15.95 -1.60
CA ARG A 62 13.39 -16.55 -2.84
C ARG A 62 12.79 -15.51 -3.77
N GLU A 63 12.15 -14.50 -3.20
CA GLU A 63 11.43 -13.47 -3.95
C GLU A 63 12.27 -12.22 -4.23
N HIS A 64 13.50 -12.16 -3.70
CA HIS A 64 14.39 -11.00 -3.77
C HIS A 64 13.76 -9.72 -3.22
N LYS A 65 13.05 -9.85 -2.09
CA LYS A 65 12.33 -8.75 -1.43
C LYS A 65 13.01 -8.33 -0.14
N ARG A 66 12.70 -7.12 0.32
CA ARG A 66 12.96 -6.67 1.70
C ARG A 66 11.77 -6.99 2.58
N ILE A 67 11.94 -6.86 3.89
CA ILE A 67 10.88 -7.10 4.86
C ILE A 67 10.64 -5.82 5.64
N ILE A 68 9.37 -5.42 5.73
CA ILE A 68 8.91 -4.38 6.64
C ILE A 68 8.40 -5.08 7.89
N LEU A 69 8.96 -4.70 9.04
CA LEU A 69 8.44 -5.07 10.35
C LEU A 69 7.53 -3.91 10.79
N ASP A 70 6.24 -4.16 10.83
CA ASP A 70 5.21 -3.19 11.19
C ASP A 70 4.75 -3.48 12.61
N PHE A 71 5.23 -2.69 13.57
CA PHE A 71 4.87 -2.81 14.97
C PHE A 71 3.64 -1.95 15.25
N GLY A 72 2.56 -2.59 15.70
CA GLY A 72 1.31 -1.90 15.99
C GLY A 72 0.37 -2.72 16.85
N ALA A 73 -0.91 -2.34 16.84
CA ALA A 73 -1.95 -3.03 17.59
C ALA A 73 -3.33 -2.81 16.94
N ASN A 74 -4.28 -3.72 17.14
CA ASN A 74 -5.61 -3.60 16.53
C ASN A 74 -6.43 -2.39 17.03
N TRP A 75 -6.16 -1.92 18.25
CA TRP A 75 -6.83 -0.75 18.83
C TRP A 75 -6.26 0.60 18.32
N CYS A 76 -5.13 0.58 17.62
CA CYS A 76 -4.41 1.77 17.17
C CYS A 76 -4.98 2.30 15.85
N GLY A 77 -5.57 3.50 15.87
CA GLY A 77 -6.17 4.13 14.70
C GLY A 77 -5.17 4.45 13.59
N ASP A 78 -4.02 5.03 13.92
CA ASP A 78 -2.96 5.35 12.94
C ASP A 78 -2.40 4.09 12.27
N CYS A 79 -2.34 2.97 12.99
CA CYS A 79 -1.94 1.68 12.44
C CYS A 79 -2.91 1.20 11.36
N GLN A 80 -4.21 1.41 11.56
CA GLN A 80 -5.24 1.11 10.56
C GLN A 80 -5.17 2.06 9.36
N VAL A 81 -4.79 3.33 9.58
CA VAL A 81 -4.58 4.32 8.52
C VAL A 81 -3.36 3.97 7.67
N LEU A 82 -2.24 3.57 8.30
CA LEU A 82 -1.04 3.10 7.59
C LEU A 82 -1.36 1.91 6.69
N ASP A 83 -2.03 0.90 7.22
CA ASP A 83 -2.46 -0.29 6.48
C ASP A 83 -3.49 0.02 5.37
N PHE A 84 -4.36 1.01 5.58
CA PHE A 84 -5.20 1.55 4.53
C PHE A 84 -4.36 2.14 3.38
N TYR A 85 -3.32 2.93 3.69
CA TYR A 85 -2.44 3.49 2.67
C TYR A 85 -1.56 2.45 1.98
N TYR A 86 -1.17 1.35 2.66
CA TYR A 86 -0.50 0.22 2.03
C TYR A 86 -1.36 -0.42 0.92
N ARG A 87 -2.69 -0.44 1.07
CA ARG A 87 -3.60 -1.02 0.07
C ARG A 87 -3.93 -0.10 -1.11
N GLN A 88 -3.54 1.17 -1.06
CA GLN A 88 -3.83 2.10 -2.14
C GLN A 88 -2.75 2.04 -3.22
N SER A 89 -3.13 2.30 -4.47
CA SER A 89 -2.16 2.53 -5.54
C SER A 89 -1.46 3.89 -5.32
N PRO A 90 -0.13 4.00 -5.50
CA PRO A 90 0.79 2.98 -6.05
C PRO A 90 1.45 2.07 -4.99
N ASN A 91 1.11 2.22 -3.71
CA ASN A 91 1.77 1.52 -2.60
C ASN A 91 1.56 0.01 -2.66
N ALA A 92 0.36 -0.44 -2.99
CA ALA A 92 0.04 -1.86 -3.10
C ALA A 92 0.94 -2.58 -4.12
N GLU A 93 1.20 -1.94 -5.26
CA GLU A 93 2.05 -2.46 -6.32
C GLU A 93 3.52 -2.45 -5.92
N ILE A 94 3.97 -1.40 -5.23
CA ILE A 94 5.35 -1.31 -4.72
C ILE A 94 5.58 -2.40 -3.66
N LEU A 95 4.66 -2.57 -2.71
CA LEU A 95 4.71 -3.61 -1.69
C LEU A 95 4.76 -5.00 -2.32
N ALA A 96 3.79 -5.31 -3.19
CA ALA A 96 3.71 -6.63 -3.84
C ALA A 96 4.99 -7.00 -4.60
N LYS A 97 5.67 -6.00 -5.18
CA LYS A 97 6.90 -6.22 -5.96
C LYS A 97 8.16 -6.28 -5.11
N HIS A 98 8.28 -5.48 -4.05
CA HIS A 98 9.56 -5.24 -3.40
C HIS A 98 9.62 -5.65 -1.92
N PHE A 99 8.48 -5.95 -1.29
CA PHE A 99 8.41 -6.15 0.14
C PHE A 99 7.56 -7.36 0.56
N LEU A 100 7.91 -7.91 1.72
CA LEU A 100 7.01 -8.68 2.56
C LEU A 100 6.75 -7.84 3.82
N VAL A 101 5.50 -7.78 4.28
CA VAL A 101 5.14 -7.08 5.51
C VAL A 101 4.86 -8.11 6.60
N VAL A 102 5.46 -7.93 7.76
CA VAL A 102 5.18 -8.71 8.97
C VAL A 102 4.57 -7.76 9.98
N HIS A 103 3.26 -7.92 10.23
CA HIS A 103 2.56 -7.18 11.28
C HIS A 103 2.85 -7.83 12.64
N ILE A 104 3.40 -7.06 13.57
CA ILE A 104 3.83 -7.51 14.89
C ILE A 104 2.95 -6.82 15.92
N ASP A 105 2.13 -7.60 16.62
CA ASP A 105 1.31 -7.11 17.71
C ASP A 105 2.19 -6.64 18.87
N THR A 106 1.92 -5.44 19.38
CA THR A 106 2.61 -4.86 20.53
C THR A 106 1.73 -4.76 21.77
N GLY A 107 0.49 -5.28 21.72
CA GLY A 107 -0.44 -5.18 22.84
C GLY A 107 -0.71 -3.72 23.19
N HIS A 108 -0.59 -3.37 24.47
CA HIS A 108 -0.58 -1.97 24.93
C HIS A 108 0.87 -1.48 25.11
N VAL A 109 1.68 -1.73 24.08
CA VAL A 109 3.12 -1.43 24.05
C VAL A 109 3.94 -2.25 25.07
N ASP A 110 3.42 -3.43 25.40
CA ASP A 110 3.95 -4.36 26.40
C ASP A 110 4.17 -5.79 25.87
N HIS A 111 3.78 -6.06 24.62
CA HIS A 111 4.00 -7.33 23.92
C HIS A 111 5.07 -7.17 22.82
N ASN A 112 5.82 -8.24 22.52
CA ASN A 112 6.91 -8.27 21.54
C ASN A 112 7.97 -7.14 21.70
N VAL A 113 8.11 -6.60 22.91
CA VAL A 113 9.07 -5.52 23.23
C VAL A 113 10.52 -5.96 22.99
N ASP A 114 10.82 -7.24 23.19
CA ASP A 114 12.12 -7.83 22.89
C ASP A 114 12.42 -7.88 21.39
N VAL A 115 11.41 -8.17 20.57
CA VAL A 115 11.51 -8.13 19.11
C VAL A 115 11.73 -6.70 18.63
N ALA A 116 10.95 -5.74 19.13
CA ALA A 116 11.13 -4.31 18.82
C ALA A 116 12.54 -3.85 19.18
N ARG A 117 13.02 -4.18 20.39
CA ARG A 117 14.38 -3.87 20.84
C ARG A 117 15.45 -4.51 19.96
N LYS A 118 15.27 -5.75 19.52
CA LYS A 118 16.21 -6.44 18.63
C LYS A 118 16.41 -5.68 17.31
N TYR A 119 15.36 -5.05 16.79
CA TYR A 119 15.40 -4.25 15.56
C TYR A 119 15.52 -2.75 15.81
N HIS A 120 15.89 -2.36 17.03
CA HIS A 120 16.13 -0.98 17.45
C HIS A 120 14.91 -0.04 17.30
N VAL A 121 13.69 -0.59 17.31
CA VAL A 121 12.45 0.21 17.23
C VAL A 121 11.99 0.56 18.65
N PRO A 122 11.98 1.85 19.06
CA PRO A 122 11.56 2.27 20.37
C PRO A 122 10.03 2.42 20.42
N ILE A 123 9.28 1.31 20.37
CA ILE A 123 7.80 1.32 20.33
C ILE A 123 7.15 2.08 21.51
N ALA A 124 7.87 2.27 22.62
CA ALA A 124 7.45 3.12 23.74
C ALA A 124 7.25 4.60 23.34
N HIS A 125 7.83 5.04 22.22
CA HIS A 125 7.64 6.38 21.69
C HIS A 125 6.31 6.51 20.91
N GLY A 126 5.75 5.41 20.41
CA GLY A 126 4.54 5.44 19.59
C GLY A 126 4.39 4.25 18.66
N ILE A 127 3.16 4.03 18.19
CA ILE A 127 2.82 3.08 17.13
C ILE A 127 1.84 3.74 16.13
N PRO A 128 1.81 3.37 14.84
CA PRO A 128 2.63 2.32 14.22
C PRO A 128 4.11 2.71 14.21
N SER A 129 4.99 1.72 14.32
CA SER A 129 6.43 1.95 14.16
C SER A 129 7.08 0.91 13.27
N LEU A 130 7.98 1.34 12.38
CA LEU A 130 8.49 0.50 11.29
C LEU A 130 9.98 0.19 11.41
N ALA A 131 10.36 -1.02 10.98
CA ALA A 131 11.73 -1.34 10.59
C ALA A 131 11.76 -1.90 9.17
N VAL A 132 12.87 -1.72 8.47
CA VAL A 132 13.17 -2.41 7.21
C VAL A 132 14.41 -3.28 7.41
N ILE A 133 14.29 -4.56 7.08
CA ILE A 133 15.39 -5.50 7.08
C ILE A 133 15.59 -6.11 5.69
N ASP A 134 16.81 -6.54 5.39
CA ASP A 134 17.07 -7.37 4.22
C ASP A 134 16.68 -8.84 4.45
N ALA A 135 16.82 -9.67 3.41
CA ALA A 135 16.46 -11.10 3.45
C ALA A 135 17.37 -11.96 4.35
N HIS A 136 18.47 -11.40 4.87
CA HIS A 136 19.38 -12.02 5.83
C HIS A 136 19.13 -11.52 7.27
N GLY A 137 18.19 -10.58 7.45
CA GLY A 137 17.85 -10.00 8.73
C GLY A 137 18.72 -8.81 9.13
N ASN A 138 19.54 -8.26 8.22
CA ASN A 138 20.30 -7.05 8.49
C ASN A 138 19.35 -5.85 8.51
N LEU A 139 19.47 -5.02 9.56
CA LEU A 139 18.68 -3.81 9.71
C LEU A 139 19.15 -2.73 8.72
N LEU A 140 18.22 -2.26 7.89
CA LEU A 140 18.44 -1.17 6.93
C LEU A 140 17.87 0.15 7.44
N TYR A 141 16.76 0.08 8.18
CA TYR A 141 16.08 1.21 8.78
C TYR A 141 15.37 0.77 10.04
N ALA A 142 15.42 1.62 11.07
CA ALA A 142 14.50 1.59 12.20
C ALA A 142 13.97 3.00 12.37
N GLU A 143 12.66 3.11 12.49
CA GLU A 143 12.04 4.34 12.90
C GLU A 143 12.34 4.60 14.38
N HIS A 144 12.73 5.83 14.70
CA HIS A 144 12.99 6.26 16.07
C HIS A 144 12.10 7.43 16.51
N GLU A 145 11.57 8.16 15.53
CA GLU A 145 10.65 9.27 15.68
C GLU A 145 9.25 8.83 15.27
N LYS A 146 8.19 9.54 15.67
CA LYS A 146 6.79 9.21 15.34
C LYS A 146 6.45 9.51 13.86
N GLU A 147 7.27 9.06 12.92
CA GLU A 147 7.19 9.37 11.48
C GLU A 147 5.88 8.88 10.85
N PHE A 148 5.32 7.77 11.36
CA PHE A 148 4.08 7.19 10.85
C PHE A 148 2.84 7.46 11.72
N GLU A 149 2.94 8.20 12.81
CA GLU A 149 1.76 8.79 13.47
C GLU A 149 1.20 9.91 12.58
N HIS A 150 -0.11 9.88 12.26
CA HIS A 150 -0.74 10.83 11.34
C HIS A 150 -0.09 10.88 9.93
N THR A 151 0.34 9.72 9.42
CA THR A 151 0.99 9.63 8.11
C THR A 151 0.05 9.99 6.94
N SER A 152 0.60 10.12 5.73
CA SER A 152 -0.14 10.32 4.49
C SER A 152 0.24 9.27 3.44
N VAL A 153 -0.61 9.11 2.41
CA VAL A 153 -0.32 8.18 1.31
C VAL A 153 1.00 8.52 0.60
N GLU A 154 1.34 9.80 0.47
CA GLU A 154 2.58 10.28 -0.15
C GLU A 154 3.80 9.96 0.72
N ALA A 155 3.69 10.13 2.05
CA ALA A 155 4.76 9.77 2.98
C ALA A 155 5.05 8.27 2.93
N VAL A 156 4.00 7.44 2.92
CA VAL A 156 4.11 5.99 2.74
C VAL A 156 4.73 5.66 1.38
N THR A 157 4.30 6.32 0.30
CA THR A 157 4.87 6.13 -1.04
C THR A 157 6.36 6.48 -1.08
N ALA A 158 6.77 7.57 -0.44
CA ALA A 158 8.16 8.00 -0.36
C ALA A 158 9.02 7.00 0.43
N PHE A 159 8.50 6.53 1.57
CA PHE A 159 9.15 5.49 2.37
C PHE A 159 9.37 4.21 1.57
N LEU A 160 8.33 3.69 0.92
CA LEU A 160 8.42 2.47 0.13
C LEU A 160 9.39 2.62 -1.05
N ASN A 161 9.40 3.78 -1.71
CA ASN A 161 10.34 4.03 -2.81
C ASN A 161 11.80 4.16 -2.33
N ARG A 162 12.03 4.71 -1.14
CA ARG A 162 13.36 4.81 -0.54
C ARG A 162 13.94 3.44 -0.22
N TRP A 163 13.09 2.52 0.26
CA TRP A 163 13.53 1.24 0.81
C TRP A 163 13.21 0.03 -0.05
N LYS A 164 12.74 0.17 -1.28
CA LYS A 164 12.48 -0.97 -2.16
C LYS A 164 13.76 -1.71 -2.54
N ALA A 165 13.70 -3.05 -2.55
CA ALA A 165 14.77 -3.94 -3.00
C ALA A 165 15.05 -3.78 -4.51
#